data_AF-A0A7S1WVM9-F1
#
_entry.id   AF-A0A7S1WVM9-F1
#
_cell.length_a   1.000
_cell.length_b   1.000
_cell.length_c   1.000
_cell.angle_alpha   90.00
_cell.angle_beta   90.00
_cell.angle_gamma   90.00
#
_symmetry.space_group_name_H-M   'P 1'
#
loop_
_entity.id
_entity.type
_entity.pdbx_description
1 polymer ?
#
loop_
_entity_poly.entity_id
_entity_poly.type
_entity_poly.pdbx_seq_one_letter_code
_entity_poly.pdbx_strand_id
1 'polypeptide(L)'
;EDPRLAWGFWMHVCKTYRDSELHAGYDIVKGWMEQAAKGGYVFTSTPDGHWASCGWPVERLLERHGALHYLQCSEPCCDDTWPLPNDLGLTEDPETFRADGELPTCPKCGAVARPNVEMFGIDPAFRGNQAWEQWA
;
A
#
# COMPACT_ATOMS: atom_id res chain seq x y z
N GLU A 1 -2.50 -18.32 -6.43
CA GLU A 1 -2.76 -19.76 -6.22
C GLU A 1 -2.75 -20.15 -4.74
N ASP A 2 -1.96 -19.49 -3.88
CA ASP A 2 -1.99 -19.71 -2.42
C ASP A 2 -2.15 -18.39 -1.64
N PRO A 3 -3.38 -18.02 -1.24
CA PRO A 3 -3.62 -16.76 -0.53
C PRO A 3 -2.92 -16.68 0.83
N ARG A 4 -2.71 -17.81 1.52
CA ARG A 4 -2.07 -17.80 2.85
C ARG A 4 -0.58 -17.54 2.74
N LEU A 5 0.09 -18.15 1.75
CA LEU A 5 1.49 -17.85 1.48
C LEU A 5 1.69 -16.41 1.02
N ALA A 6 0.81 -15.92 0.14
CA ALA A 6 0.84 -14.52 -0.31
C ALA A 6 0.68 -13.54 0.87
N TRP A 7 -0.26 -13.82 1.78
CA TRP A 7 -0.45 -13.00 2.98
C TRP A 7 0.70 -13.10 3.97
N GLY A 8 1.36 -14.26 4.12
CA GLY A 8 2.56 -14.37 4.93
C GLY A 8 3.68 -13.45 4.42
N PHE A 9 3.95 -13.48 3.11
CA PHE A 9 4.88 -12.55 2.47
C PHE A 9 4.50 -11.08 2.71
N TRP A 10 3.24 -10.71 2.44
CA TRP A 10 2.83 -9.32 2.56
C TRP A 10 2.81 -8.81 4.00
N MET A 11 2.50 -9.65 4.98
CA MET A 11 2.65 -9.30 6.39
C MET A 11 4.10 -8.99 6.73
N HIS A 12 5.03 -9.84 6.29
CA HIS A 12 6.45 -9.62 6.49
C HIS A 12 6.90 -8.27 5.90
N VAL A 13 6.51 -7.98 4.65
CA VAL A 13 6.82 -6.71 3.96
C VAL A 13 6.21 -5.51 4.69
N CYS A 14 4.91 -5.56 5.02
CA CYS A 14 4.22 -4.49 5.73
C CYS A 14 4.87 -4.21 7.09
N LYS A 15 5.20 -5.26 7.85
CA LYS A 15 5.91 -5.12 9.12
C LYS A 15 7.27 -4.48 8.93
N THR A 16 8.06 -4.96 7.96
CA THR A 16 9.40 -4.44 7.67
C THR A 16 9.37 -2.94 7.40
N TYR A 17 8.44 -2.47 6.57
CA TYR A 17 8.34 -1.03 6.29
C TYR A 17 7.78 -0.22 7.44
N ARG A 18 6.83 -0.74 8.23
CA ARG A 18 6.30 -0.05 9.41
C ARG A 18 7.36 0.09 10.51
N ASP A 19 8.21 -0.93 10.67
CA ASP A 19 9.25 -0.98 11.70
C ASP A 19 10.56 -0.28 11.25
N SER A 20 10.64 0.13 9.97
CA SER A 20 11.81 0.83 9.44
C SER A 20 11.89 2.26 9.96
N GLU A 21 13.10 2.68 10.33
CA GLU A 21 13.37 4.08 10.64
C GLU A 21 13.22 4.94 9.37
N LEU A 22 12.41 6.01 9.47
CA LEU A 22 12.18 6.92 8.36
C LEU A 22 13.46 7.72 8.09
N HIS A 23 13.92 7.71 6.84
CA HIS A 23 15.16 8.40 6.46
C HIS A 23 14.99 9.93 6.50
N ALA A 24 15.98 10.66 7.02
CA ALA A 24 15.96 12.13 7.11
C ALA A 24 15.73 12.86 5.77
N GLY A 25 15.97 12.16 4.65
CA GLY A 25 15.69 12.66 3.30
C GLY A 25 14.23 13.06 3.08
N TYR A 26 13.25 12.38 3.70
CA TYR A 26 11.83 12.74 3.57
C TYR A 26 11.55 14.15 4.11
N ASP A 27 12.18 14.50 5.24
CA ASP A 27 12.05 15.83 5.87
C ASP A 27 12.82 16.90 5.09
N ILE A 28 14.00 16.57 4.56
CA ILE A 28 14.78 17.49 3.73
C ILE A 28 13.99 17.89 2.48
N VAL A 29 13.40 16.92 1.77
CA VAL A 29 12.59 17.20 0.58
C VAL A 29 11.35 18.00 0.96
N LYS A 30 10.69 17.67 2.07
CA LYS A 30 9.54 18.44 2.58
C LYS A 30 9.92 19.91 2.82
N GLY A 31 11.08 20.16 3.45
CA GLY A 31 11.59 21.50 3.67
C GLY A 31 11.90 22.28 2.39
N TRP A 32 12.38 21.62 1.33
CA TRP A 32 12.53 22.25 0.01
C TRP A 32 11.17 22.64 -0.58
N MET A 33 10.15 21.82 -0.40
CA MET A 33 8.82 22.11 -0.93
C MET A 33 8.14 23.27 -0.22
N GLU A 34 8.25 23.36 1.10
CA GLU A 34 7.67 24.45 1.88
C GLU A 34 8.27 25.82 1.50
N GLN A 35 9.52 25.84 1.02
CA GLN A 35 10.19 27.04 0.54
C GLN A 35 9.91 27.36 -0.94
N ALA A 36 9.45 26.37 -1.72
CA ALA A 36 9.15 26.57 -3.13
C ALA A 36 7.89 27.41 -3.31
N ALA A 37 7.96 28.44 -4.15
CA ALA A 37 6.85 29.38 -4.38
C ALA A 37 5.54 28.71 -4.87
N LYS A 38 5.64 27.51 -5.46
CA LYS A 38 4.49 26.72 -5.94
C LYS A 38 4.25 25.45 -5.13
N GLY A 39 4.99 25.25 -4.02
CA GLY A 39 5.07 23.94 -3.37
C GLY A 39 5.53 22.89 -4.36
N GLY A 40 4.95 21.69 -4.27
CA GLY A 40 5.09 20.65 -5.29
C GLY A 40 4.80 19.24 -4.79
N TYR A 41 5.27 18.27 -5.54
CA TYR A 41 4.65 16.95 -5.65
C TYR A 41 5.67 15.83 -5.59
N VAL A 42 5.27 14.71 -4.98
CA VAL A 42 6.03 13.47 -5.00
C VAL A 42 5.40 12.54 -6.01
N PHE A 43 6.20 12.11 -6.97
CA PHE A 43 5.90 10.96 -7.82
C PHE A 43 6.83 9.83 -7.41
N THR A 44 6.29 8.70 -6.97
CA THR A 44 7.08 7.58 -6.48
C THR A 44 6.59 6.25 -7.05
N SER A 45 7.53 5.36 -7.34
CA SER A 45 7.28 3.96 -7.64
C SER A 45 7.31 3.07 -6.40
N THR A 46 7.80 3.57 -5.26
CA THR A 46 7.91 2.77 -4.04
C THR A 46 6.58 2.75 -3.29
N PRO A 47 6.00 1.56 -2.98
CA PRO A 47 4.70 1.44 -2.33
C PRO A 47 4.79 1.37 -0.78
N ASP A 48 5.87 1.89 -0.19
CA ASP A 48 6.17 1.77 1.25
C ASP A 48 5.27 2.63 2.15
N GLY A 49 4.63 3.67 1.61
CA GLY A 49 3.83 4.64 2.34
C GLY A 49 4.63 5.59 3.23
N HIS A 50 5.97 5.62 3.14
CA HIS A 50 6.81 6.44 4.02
C HIS A 50 6.62 7.95 3.82
N TRP A 51 6.34 8.38 2.58
CA TRP A 51 6.00 9.78 2.31
C TRP A 51 4.79 10.23 3.13
N ALA A 52 3.70 9.47 3.09
CA ALA A 52 2.49 9.74 3.87
C ALA A 52 2.78 9.70 5.39
N SER A 53 3.56 8.72 5.86
CA SER A 53 3.97 8.60 7.27
C SER A 53 4.81 9.80 7.77
N CYS A 54 5.61 10.42 6.90
CA CYS A 54 6.32 11.68 7.19
C CYS A 54 5.41 12.93 7.13
N GLY A 55 4.09 12.74 7.05
CA GLY A 55 3.10 13.81 7.01
C GLY A 55 3.11 14.57 5.70
N TRP A 56 3.38 13.90 4.57
CA TRP A 56 3.12 14.50 3.27
C TRP A 56 1.62 14.53 2.96
N PRO A 57 1.12 15.63 2.39
CA PRO A 57 -0.26 15.72 1.94
C PRO A 57 -0.53 14.69 0.84
N VAL A 58 -1.53 13.83 1.04
CA VAL A 58 -1.91 12.75 0.11
C VAL A 58 -2.30 13.32 -1.25
N GLU A 59 -2.90 14.51 -1.28
CA GLU A 59 -3.23 15.24 -2.50
C GLU A 59 -2.01 15.70 -3.31
N ARG A 60 -0.78 15.57 -2.76
CA ARG A 60 0.47 15.87 -3.47
C ARG A 60 1.39 14.67 -3.63
N LEU A 61 0.89 13.48 -3.34
CA LEU A 61 1.63 12.23 -3.40
C LEU A 61 1.00 11.30 -4.44
N LEU A 62 1.76 10.95 -5.48
CA LEU A 62 1.38 9.96 -6.47
C LEU A 62 2.24 8.70 -6.33
N GLU A 63 1.62 7.65 -5.81
CA GLU A 63 2.21 6.31 -5.68
C GLU A 63 1.78 5.46 -6.88
N ARG A 64 2.63 5.42 -7.92
CA ARG A 64 2.28 4.83 -9.22
C ARG A 64 1.93 3.35 -9.13
N HIS A 65 2.59 2.62 -8.23
CA HIS A 65 2.38 1.19 -8.03
C HIS A 65 1.46 0.88 -6.86
N GLY A 66 0.68 1.87 -6.41
CA GLY A 66 -0.18 1.74 -5.25
C GLY A 66 0.63 1.80 -3.96
N ALA A 67 0.02 1.38 -2.86
CA ALA A 67 0.64 1.50 -1.55
C ALA A 67 0.19 0.40 -0.60
N LEU A 68 1.12 -0.04 0.26
CA LEU A 68 0.91 -1.15 1.17
C LEU A 68 -0.13 -0.89 2.26
N HIS A 69 -0.49 0.37 2.49
CA HIS A 69 -1.51 0.75 3.45
C HIS A 69 -2.93 0.70 2.86
N TYR A 70 -3.11 0.21 1.64
CA TYR A 70 -4.41 -0.04 1.03
C TYR A 70 -4.58 -1.50 0.61
N LEU A 71 -5.84 -1.94 0.61
CA LEU A 71 -6.33 -3.21 0.12
C LEU A 71 -7.18 -2.99 -1.13
N GLN A 72 -7.26 -4.02 -1.95
CA GLN A 72 -8.22 -4.16 -3.03
C GLN A 72 -8.75 -5.60 -3.07
N CYS A 73 -9.82 -5.84 -3.84
CA CYS A 73 -10.28 -7.20 -4.09
C CYS A 73 -9.23 -8.01 -4.89
N SER A 74 -9.09 -9.30 -4.61
CA SER A 74 -8.29 -10.21 -5.45
C SER A 74 -8.96 -10.54 -6.78
N GLU A 75 -10.28 -10.42 -6.83
CA GLU A 75 -11.09 -10.61 -8.03
C GLU A 75 -11.47 -9.25 -8.63
N PRO A 76 -11.66 -9.15 -9.96
CA PRO A 76 -12.08 -7.90 -10.61
C PRO A 76 -13.58 -7.60 -10.39
N CYS A 77 -14.05 -7.64 -9.14
CA CYS A 77 -15.45 -7.43 -8.80
C CYS A 77 -15.84 -5.95 -8.67
N CYS A 78 -14.88 -5.08 -8.33
CA CYS A 78 -15.06 -3.65 -8.15
C CYS A 78 -13.72 -2.93 -8.27
N ASP A 79 -13.76 -1.60 -8.33
CA ASP A 79 -12.57 -0.76 -8.41
C ASP A 79 -12.20 -0.11 -7.08
N ASP A 80 -12.98 -0.40 -6.02
CA ASP A 80 -12.76 0.12 -4.68
C ASP A 80 -11.40 -0.31 -4.10
N THR A 81 -10.75 0.63 -3.44
CA THR A 81 -9.64 0.38 -2.53
C THR A 81 -9.99 0.90 -1.14
N TRP A 82 -9.43 0.27 -0.10
CA TRP A 82 -9.74 0.65 1.28
C TRP A 82 -8.51 0.52 2.18
N PRO A 83 -8.42 1.28 3.28
CA PRO A 83 -7.26 1.21 4.17
C PRO A 83 -7.02 -0.20 4.71
N LEU A 84 -5.75 -0.60 4.74
CA LEU A 84 -5.28 -1.77 5.46
C LEU A 84 -5.40 -1.50 6.96
N PRO A 85 -6.11 -2.35 7.74
CA PRO A 85 -6.14 -2.22 9.18
C PRO A 85 -4.74 -2.23 9.80
N ASN A 86 -4.58 -1.48 10.90
CA ASN A 86 -3.32 -1.48 11.65
C ASN A 86 -2.99 -2.89 12.18
N ASP A 87 -4.02 -3.59 12.66
CA ASP A 87 -3.95 -4.97 13.11
C ASP A 87 -4.91 -5.83 12.26
N LEU A 88 -4.36 -6.87 11.64
CA LEU A 88 -5.12 -7.86 10.86
C LEU A 88 -5.49 -9.09 11.69
N GLY A 89 -4.96 -9.23 12.91
CA GLY A 89 -5.11 -10.45 13.71
C GLY A 89 -4.47 -11.69 13.08
N LEU A 90 -3.59 -11.50 12.10
CA LEU A 90 -2.88 -12.56 11.40
C LEU A 90 -1.49 -12.77 12.03
N THR A 91 -1.05 -14.02 12.07
CA THR A 91 0.31 -14.39 12.47
C THR A 91 1.00 -15.18 11.38
N GLU A 92 2.32 -15.05 11.26
CA GLU A 92 3.12 -15.80 10.29
C GLU A 92 3.64 -17.09 10.94
N ASP A 93 3.40 -18.24 10.30
CA ASP A 93 4.04 -19.50 10.67
C ASP A 93 5.52 -19.48 10.26
N PRO A 94 6.48 -19.60 11.20
CA PRO A 94 7.90 -19.49 10.91
C PRO A 94 8.47 -20.66 10.09
N GLU A 95 7.78 -21.80 10.01
CA GLU A 95 8.24 -22.95 9.21
C GLU A 95 7.70 -22.89 7.77
N THR A 96 6.47 -22.41 7.60
CA THR A 96 5.77 -22.44 6.30
C THR A 96 5.66 -21.09 5.61
N PHE A 97 5.99 -19.98 6.29
CA PHE A 97 5.79 -18.59 5.83
C PHE A 97 4.34 -18.28 5.44
N ARG A 98 3.37 -19.03 5.98
CA ARG A 98 1.95 -18.84 5.70
C ARG A 98 1.29 -18.02 6.79
N ALA A 99 0.31 -17.21 6.40
CA ALA A 99 -0.55 -16.51 7.33
C ALA A 99 -1.55 -17.48 8.00
N ASP A 100 -1.57 -17.45 9.32
CA ASP A 100 -2.59 -18.05 10.17
C ASP A 100 -3.58 -16.98 10.67
N GLY A 101 -4.84 -17.38 10.87
CA GLY A 101 -5.97 -16.50 11.14
C GLY A 101 -6.91 -16.27 9.95
N GLU A 102 -7.85 -15.34 10.12
CA GLU A 102 -8.87 -14.96 9.13
C GLU A 102 -8.29 -13.96 8.13
N LEU A 103 -8.16 -14.38 6.86
CA LEU A 103 -7.68 -13.49 5.82
C LEU A 103 -8.69 -12.35 5.57
N PRO A 104 -8.23 -11.12 5.31
CA PRO A 104 -9.13 -10.03 4.98
C PRO A 104 -9.90 -10.37 3.71
N THR A 105 -11.16 -9.94 3.63
CA THR A 105 -12.05 -10.22 2.51
C THR A 105 -12.60 -8.93 1.92
N CYS A 106 -13.00 -8.99 0.65
CA CYS A 106 -13.67 -7.91 -0.03
C CYS A 106 -15.07 -7.70 0.58
N PRO A 107 -15.44 -6.48 0.99
CA PRO A 107 -16.73 -6.20 1.60
C PRO A 107 -17.91 -6.37 0.62
N LYS A 108 -17.65 -6.45 -0.70
CA LYS A 108 -18.68 -6.60 -1.74
C LYS A 108 -18.95 -8.05 -2.13
N CYS A 109 -17.90 -8.85 -2.35
CA CYS A 109 -18.06 -10.22 -2.89
C CYS A 109 -17.56 -11.34 -1.95
N GLY A 110 -16.91 -11.00 -0.84
CA GLY A 110 -16.36 -11.98 0.11
C GLY A 110 -15.11 -12.73 -0.36
N ALA A 111 -14.60 -12.47 -1.57
CA ALA A 111 -13.30 -12.98 -2.01
C ALA A 111 -12.18 -12.44 -1.12
N VAL A 112 -11.03 -13.12 -1.06
CA VAL A 112 -9.89 -12.66 -0.28
C VAL A 112 -9.42 -11.29 -0.79
N ALA A 113 -9.15 -10.36 0.11
CA ALA A 113 -8.54 -9.09 -0.22
C ALA A 113 -7.03 -9.27 -0.40
N ARG A 114 -6.42 -8.42 -1.21
CA ARG A 114 -4.98 -8.36 -1.40
C ARG A 114 -4.47 -6.92 -1.22
N PRO A 115 -3.19 -6.70 -0.92
CA PRO A 115 -2.61 -5.37 -0.95
C PRO A 115 -2.81 -4.71 -2.31
N ASN A 116 -3.11 -3.42 -2.30
CA ASN A 116 -3.22 -2.59 -3.50
C ASN A 116 -1.84 -2.18 -4.00
N VAL A 117 -1.08 -3.16 -4.50
CA VAL A 117 0.30 -2.96 -4.95
C VAL A 117 0.55 -3.71 -6.27
N GLU A 118 1.15 -3.02 -7.25
CA GLU A 118 1.61 -3.57 -8.53
C GLU A 118 3.15 -3.59 -8.56
N MET A 119 3.77 -4.70 -8.13
CA MET A 119 5.25 -4.80 -8.09
C MET A 119 5.88 -5.22 -9.42
N PHE A 120 5.27 -6.16 -10.16
CA PHE A 120 5.91 -6.79 -11.32
C PHE A 120 4.92 -7.05 -12.46
N GLY A 121 5.32 -6.69 -13.69
CA GLY A 121 4.53 -6.96 -14.89
C GLY A 121 3.34 -6.03 -15.06
N ILE A 122 2.36 -6.48 -15.84
CA ILE A 122 1.07 -5.80 -16.01
C ILE A 122 0.06 -6.59 -15.19
N ASP A 123 -0.59 -5.93 -14.24
CA ASP A 123 -1.69 -6.50 -13.49
C ASP A 123 -3.01 -5.86 -13.92
N PRO A 124 -3.81 -6.50 -14.79
CA PRO A 124 -5.09 -5.95 -15.25
C PRO A 124 -6.13 -5.78 -14.12
N ALA A 125 -5.92 -6.46 -12.98
CA ALA A 125 -6.79 -6.36 -11.82
C ALA A 125 -6.33 -5.27 -10.84
N PHE A 126 -5.18 -4.62 -11.07
CA PHE A 126 -4.73 -3.51 -10.26
C PHE A 126 -5.68 -2.31 -10.40
N ARG A 127 -5.95 -1.62 -9.27
CA ARG A 127 -6.88 -0.48 -9.24
C ARG A 127 -6.20 0.85 -9.00
N GLY A 128 -4.92 0.85 -8.61
CA GLY A 128 -4.23 2.08 -8.31
C GLY A 128 -4.79 2.77 -7.09
N ASN A 129 -4.21 3.91 -6.75
CA ASN A 129 -4.77 4.77 -5.72
C ASN A 129 -5.78 5.70 -6.40
N GLN A 130 -7.10 5.54 -6.18
CA GLN A 130 -8.19 6.27 -6.87
C GLN A 130 -8.04 7.81 -6.84
N ALA A 131 -7.13 8.34 -6.03
CA ALA A 131 -6.67 9.73 -6.11
C ALA A 131 -6.26 10.17 -7.53
N TRP A 132 -5.93 9.24 -8.45
CA TRP A 132 -5.60 9.54 -9.85
C TRP A 132 -6.74 10.20 -10.64
N GLU A 133 -8.01 9.88 -10.33
CA GLU A 133 -9.17 10.39 -11.07
C GLU A 133 -9.37 11.90 -10.93
N GLN A 134 -8.72 12.51 -9.94
CA GLN A 134 -8.79 13.97 -9.73
C GLN A 134 -7.84 14.75 -10.64
N TRP A 135 -6.99 14.05 -11.42
CA TRP A 135 -5.89 14.63 -12.19
C TRP A 135 -5.92 14.29 -13.69
N ALA A 136 -6.87 13.47 -14.14
CA ALA A 136 -7.09 13.10 -15.54
C ALA A 136 -8.22 13.92 -16.17
#